data_AF-A0A9P8F1A9-F1
#
_entry.id   AF-A0A9P8F1A9-F1
#
_cell.length_a   1.000
_cell.length_b   1.000
_cell.length_c   1.000
_cell.angle_alpha   90.00
_cell.angle_beta   90.00
_cell.angle_gamma   90.00
#
_symmetry.space_group_name_H-M   'P 1'
#
loop_
_entity.id
_entity.type
_entity.pdbx_description
1 polymer ?
#
loop_
_entity_poly.entity_id
_entity_poly.type
_entity_poly.pdbx_seq_one_letter_code
_entity_poly.pdbx_strand_id
1 'polypeptide(L)'
;KSAFATADFYVIDNNPYCEHHYHELNNSLCAHCDRGIEGPYLETQQAQKFHPSCFTCIDCHKPLSDDYFEIAGKVYCEQHAFASVQRQEGLGPKRNMERRTTRFMVM
;
A
#
# COMPACT_ATOMS: atom_id res chain seq x y z
N LYS A 1 -10.95 -3.98 -30.90
CA LYS A 1 -10.25 -5.24 -30.55
C LYS A 1 -8.81 -4.88 -30.25
N SER A 2 -8.51 -4.50 -29.01
CA SER A 2 -7.16 -4.08 -28.64
C SER A 2 -6.40 -5.31 -28.20
N ALA A 3 -5.40 -5.70 -28.98
CA ALA A 3 -4.55 -6.85 -28.72
C ALA A 3 -3.82 -6.64 -27.38
N PHE A 4 -3.78 -7.70 -26.58
CA PHE A 4 -3.03 -7.74 -25.33
C PHE A 4 -1.54 -7.56 -25.65
N ALA A 5 -0.87 -6.64 -24.96
CA ALA A 5 0.55 -6.32 -25.17
C ALA A 5 1.49 -7.39 -24.59
N THR A 6 0.98 -8.27 -23.74
CA THR A 6 1.67 -9.39 -23.10
C THR A 6 0.88 -10.68 -23.36
N ALA A 7 1.60 -11.79 -23.58
CA ALA A 7 1.03 -13.06 -24.03
C ALA A 7 0.32 -13.86 -22.91
N ASP A 8 0.24 -13.28 -21.71
CA ASP A 8 -0.31 -13.91 -20.51
C ASP A 8 -1.71 -13.37 -20.23
N PHE A 9 -2.69 -14.27 -20.14
CA PHE A 9 -4.09 -13.96 -19.82
C PHE A 9 -4.56 -14.85 -18.67
N TYR A 10 -5.39 -14.31 -17.79
CA TYR A 10 -5.93 -15.05 -16.63
C TYR A 10 -7.36 -15.46 -16.96
N VAL A 11 -7.71 -16.73 -16.73
CA VAL A 11 -9.06 -17.24 -17.01
C VAL A 11 -9.83 -17.40 -15.70
N ILE A 12 -10.93 -16.65 -15.56
CA ILE A 12 -11.90 -16.85 -14.48
C ILE A 12 -13.23 -17.24 -15.13
N ASP A 13 -13.83 -18.35 -14.69
CA ASP A 13 -15.14 -18.82 -15.19
C ASP A 13 -15.22 -18.88 -16.73
N ASN A 14 -14.22 -19.48 -17.37
CA ASN A 14 -14.08 -19.57 -18.84
C ASN A 14 -13.98 -18.23 -19.61
N ASN A 15 -13.82 -17.10 -18.92
CA ASN A 15 -13.63 -15.79 -19.55
C ASN A 15 -12.17 -15.31 -19.40
N PRO A 16 -11.51 -14.84 -20.47
CA PRO A 16 -10.16 -14.28 -20.40
C PRO A 16 -10.20 -12.85 -19.86
N TYR A 17 -9.49 -12.62 -18.76
CA TYR A 17 -9.25 -11.32 -18.14
C TYR A 17 -7.78 -10.92 -18.31
N CYS A 18 -7.52 -9.62 -18.43
CA CYS A 18 -6.18 -9.09 -18.29
C CYS A 18 -5.72 -9.22 -16.84
N GLU A 19 -4.40 -9.14 -16.59
CA GLU A 19 -3.83 -9.14 -15.23
C GLU A 19 -4.59 -8.13 -14.34
N HIS A 20 -4.85 -6.93 -14.86
CA HIS A 20 -5.46 -5.84 -14.10
C HIS A 20 -6.86 -6.22 -13.60
N HIS A 21 -7.76 -6.64 -14.50
CA HIS A 21 -9.13 -7.02 -14.10
C HIS A 21 -9.15 -8.27 -13.22
N TYR A 22 -8.24 -9.22 -13.44
CA TYR A 22 -8.10 -10.39 -12.57
C TYR A 22 -7.79 -9.97 -11.14
N HIS A 23 -6.80 -9.11 -10.96
CA HIS A 23 -6.41 -8.61 -9.65
C HIS A 23 -7.45 -7.66 -9.03
N GLU A 24 -8.19 -6.91 -9.84
CA GLU A 24 -9.32 -6.09 -9.40
C GLU A 24 -10.42 -6.95 -8.79
N LEU A 25 -10.85 -7.99 -9.53
CA LEU A 25 -11.84 -8.97 -9.05
C LEU A 25 -11.37 -9.68 -7.78
N ASN A 26 -10.09 -10.02 -7.71
CA ASN A 26 -9.50 -10.73 -6.56
C ASN A 26 -9.13 -9.79 -5.40
N ASN A 27 -9.39 -8.49 -5.50
CA ASN A 27 -9.01 -7.48 -4.49
C ASN A 27 -7.51 -7.56 -4.12
N SER A 28 -6.64 -7.87 -5.08
CA SER A 28 -5.19 -7.97 -4.92
C SER A 28 -4.45 -6.83 -5.62
N LEU A 29 -5.12 -5.70 -5.84
CA LEU A 29 -4.50 -4.50 -6.41
C LEU A 29 -3.76 -3.71 -5.34
N CYS A 30 -2.60 -3.18 -5.73
CA CYS A 30 -1.87 -2.23 -4.91
C CYS A 30 -2.54 -0.86 -4.94
N ALA A 31 -2.97 -0.35 -3.78
CA ALA A 31 -3.64 0.95 -3.69
C ALA A 31 -2.74 2.16 -4.01
N HIS A 32 -1.44 1.96 -4.24
CA HIS A 32 -0.52 3.02 -4.66
C HIS A 32 -0.23 3.02 -6.17
N CYS A 33 -0.17 1.85 -6.82
CA CYS A 33 0.24 1.76 -8.23
C CYS A 33 -0.79 1.10 -9.13
N ASP A 34 -1.94 0.69 -8.58
CA ASP A 34 -3.03 0.01 -9.30
C ASP A 34 -2.57 -1.18 -10.13
N ARG A 35 -1.52 -1.86 -9.67
CA ARG A 35 -1.04 -3.12 -10.26
C ARG A 35 -1.39 -4.30 -9.37
N GLY A 36 -1.59 -5.43 -10.03
CA GLY A 36 -1.78 -6.72 -9.37
C GLY A 36 -0.57 -7.12 -8.54
N ILE A 37 -0.82 -7.57 -7.31
CA ILE A 37 0.20 -8.12 -6.45
C ILE A 37 0.15 -9.65 -6.56
N GLU A 38 1.13 -10.23 -7.23
CA GLU A 38 1.27 -11.69 -7.44
C GLU A 38 2.23 -12.36 -6.45
N GLY A 39 2.87 -11.58 -5.57
CA GLY A 39 3.88 -12.05 -4.63
C GLY A 39 3.66 -11.52 -3.21
N PRO A 40 4.75 -11.28 -2.44
CA PRO A 40 4.62 -10.75 -1.09
C PRO A 40 3.98 -9.36 -1.11
N TYR A 41 3.03 -9.13 -0.23
CA TYR A 41 2.32 -7.86 -0.10
C TYR A 41 2.24 -7.40 1.34
N LEU A 42 2.07 -6.08 1.47
CA LEU A 42 1.80 -5.41 2.72
C LEU A 42 0.32 -5.15 2.82
N GLU A 43 -0.31 -5.69 3.86
CA GLU A 43 -1.70 -5.36 4.19
C GLU A 43 -1.72 -4.34 5.34
N THR A 44 -2.39 -3.21 5.11
CA THR A 44 -2.62 -2.20 6.13
C THR A 44 -3.83 -2.57 6.99
N GLN A 45 -3.94 -1.95 8.17
CA GLN A 45 -5.11 -2.11 9.04
C GLN A 45 -6.44 -1.66 8.41
N GLN A 46 -6.40 -0.96 7.28
CA GLN A 46 -7.59 -0.55 6.50
C GLN A 46 -7.94 -1.56 5.39
N ALA A 47 -7.38 -2.78 5.44
CA ALA A 47 -7.53 -3.81 4.41
C ALA A 47 -7.05 -3.36 3.01
N GLN A 48 -6.19 -2.34 2.94
CA GLN A 48 -5.54 -1.94 1.70
C GLN A 48 -4.23 -2.70 1.53
N LYS A 49 -4.01 -3.21 0.33
CA LYS A 49 -2.80 -3.95 -0.03
C LYS A 49 -1.83 -3.06 -0.80
N PHE A 50 -0.54 -3.24 -0.53
CA PHE A 50 0.53 -2.49 -1.15
C PHE A 50 1.70 -3.40 -1.50
N HIS A 51 2.42 -3.06 -2.56
CA HIS A 51 3.71 -3.69 -2.81
C HIS A 51 4.74 -3.24 -1.77
N PRO A 52 5.64 -4.12 -1.31
CA PRO A 52 6.73 -3.76 -0.41
C PRO A 52 7.64 -2.67 -0.99
N SER A 53 7.77 -2.60 -2.32
CA SER A 53 8.51 -1.53 -3.01
C SER A 53 7.72 -0.23 -3.17
N CYS A 54 6.38 -0.27 -3.16
CA CYS A 54 5.55 0.93 -3.29
C CYS A 54 5.28 1.59 -1.94
N PHE A 55 5.35 0.83 -0.85
CA PHE A 55 5.11 1.36 0.49
C PHE A 55 6.38 2.00 1.05
N THR A 56 6.63 3.25 0.68
CA THR A 56 7.82 4.01 1.08
C THR A 56 7.44 5.30 1.79
N CYS A 57 8.30 5.77 2.69
CA CYS A 57 8.14 7.07 3.32
C CYS A 57 8.18 8.20 2.28
N ILE A 58 7.26 9.16 2.36
CA ILE A 58 7.21 10.30 1.42
C ILE A 58 8.41 11.24 1.55
N ASP A 59 9.06 11.27 2.72
CA ASP A 59 10.17 12.19 3.00
C ASP A 59 11.53 11.59 2.61
N CYS A 60 11.78 10.34 3.01
CA CYS A 60 13.06 9.67 2.76
C CYS A 60 13.03 8.55 1.71
N HIS A 61 11.85 8.25 1.14
CA HIS A 61 11.64 7.18 0.17
C HIS A 61 12.13 5.79 0.61
N LYS A 62 12.33 5.60 1.92
CA LYS A 62 12.74 4.31 2.49
C LYS A 62 11.53 3.37 2.52
N PRO A 63 11.68 2.10 2.09
CA PRO A 63 10.61 1.11 2.18
C PRO A 63 10.24 0.88 3.65
N LEU A 64 8.95 0.91 3.92
CA LEU A 64 8.32 0.62 5.20
C LEU A 64 7.67 -0.76 5.05
N SER A 65 8.00 -1.70 5.92
CA SER A 65 7.52 -3.08 5.79
C SER A 65 6.71 -3.55 7.01
N ASP A 66 6.99 -2.99 8.18
CA ASP A 66 6.48 -3.49 9.46
C ASP A 66 5.76 -2.39 10.24
N ASP A 67 6.44 -1.27 10.47
CA ASP A 67 5.91 -0.08 11.14
C ASP A 67 5.87 1.13 10.20
N TYR A 68 4.72 1.83 10.21
CA TYR A 68 4.56 3.08 9.51
C TYR A 68 3.63 4.01 10.26
N PHE A 69 3.66 5.28 9.86
CA PHE A 69 2.80 6.30 10.42
C PHE A 69 2.07 6.99 9.29
N GLU A 70 0.75 7.03 9.42
CA GLU A 70 -0.08 7.77 8.51
C GLU A 70 -0.46 9.10 9.18
N ILE A 71 -0.02 10.21 8.58
CA ILE A 71 -0.33 11.55 9.06
C ILE A 71 -1.00 12.29 7.92
N ALA A 72 -2.29 12.59 8.07
CA ALA A 72 -3.11 13.27 7.05
C ALA A 72 -3.09 12.55 5.67
N GLY A 73 -3.20 11.21 5.66
CA GLY A 73 -3.21 10.40 4.43
C GLY A 73 -1.83 10.24 3.77
N LYS A 74 -0.75 10.67 4.46
CA LYS A 74 0.63 10.53 3.99
C LYS A 74 1.37 9.53 4.87
N VAL A 75 2.11 8.62 4.25
CA VAL A 75 2.94 7.61 4.92
C VAL A 75 4.34 8.14 5.23
N TYR A 76 4.70 8.03 6.50
CA TYR A 76 5.98 8.45 7.07
C TYR A 76 6.65 7.29 7.81
N CYS A 77 7.98 7.29 7.83
CA CYS A 77 8.77 6.41 8.70
C CYS A 77 8.72 6.90 10.15
N GLU A 78 9.11 6.05 11.11
CA GLU A 78 9.17 6.40 12.54
C GLU A 78 9.83 7.77 12.83
N GLN A 79 10.95 8.06 12.15
CA GLN A 79 11.75 9.25 12.38
C GLN A 79 11.06 10.51 11.83
N HIS A 80 10.58 10.47 10.58
CA HIS A 80 9.91 11.62 9.94
C HIS A 80 8.49 11.83 10.48
N ALA A 81 7.82 10.77 10.93
CA ALA A 81 6.54 10.86 11.58
C ALA A 81 6.64 11.62 12.90
N PHE A 82 7.61 11.24 13.75
CA PHE A 82 7.85 11.93 15.02
C PHE A 82 8.30 13.38 14.81
N ALA A 83 9.13 13.65 13.80
CA ALA A 83 9.52 15.01 13.43
C ALA A 83 8.34 15.86 12.92
N SER A 84 7.38 15.25 12.23
CA SER A 84 6.18 15.94 11.75
C SER A 84 5.18 16.24 12.88
N VAL A 85 5.14 15.41 13.92
CA VAL A 85 4.25 15.60 15.09
C VAL A 85 4.83 16.56 16.12
N GLN A 86 6.14 16.52 16.41
CA GLN A 86 6.78 17.42 17.38
C GLN A 86 6.69 18.92 17.02
N ARG A 87 6.44 19.27 15.76
CA ARG A 87 6.26 20.67 15.35
C ARG A 87 4.89 21.26 15.75
N GLN A 88 3.99 20.45 16.31
CA GLN A 88 2.70 20.89 16.86
C GLN A 88 2.69 20.96 18.40
N GLU A 89 3.84 21.20 19.04
CA GLU A 89 3.96 21.52 20.47
C GLU A 89 3.40 22.94 20.75
N GLY A 90 2.08 23.13 20.63
CA GLY A 90 1.46 24.42 20.96
C GLY A 90 -0.05 24.56 20.83
N LEU A 91 -0.80 23.60 20.25
CA LEU A 91 -2.25 23.78 20.00
C LEU A 91 -3.07 22.49 20.21
N GLY A 92 -3.54 22.27 21.44
CA GLY A 92 -4.75 21.49 21.69
C GLY A 92 -4.62 19.96 21.83
N PRO A 93 -5.75 19.27 22.11
CA PRO A 93 -5.76 17.91 22.64
C PRO A 93 -5.19 16.91 21.65
N LYS A 94 -4.29 16.08 22.16
CA LYS A 94 -3.51 15.03 21.50
C LYS A 94 -4.23 14.41 20.29
N ARG A 95 -3.83 14.84 19.10
CA ARG A 95 -4.14 14.09 17.88
C ARG A 95 -3.38 12.77 17.99
N ASN A 96 -4.14 11.69 18.14
CA ASN A 96 -3.62 10.35 18.40
C ASN A 96 -2.71 9.95 17.23
N MET A 97 -1.39 9.95 17.47
CA MET A 97 -0.42 9.39 16.53
C MET A 97 -0.47 7.88 16.69
N GLU A 98 -1.42 7.26 16.00
CA GLU A 98 -1.61 5.81 16.05
C GLU A 98 -0.51 5.16 15.22
N ARG A 99 0.39 4.42 15.88
CA ARG A 99 1.30 3.50 15.19
C ARG A 99 0.45 2.51 14.42
N ARG A 100 0.55 2.53 13.09
CA ARG A 100 -0.06 1.50 12.26
C ARG A 100 1.04 0.53 11.87
N THR A 101 0.72 -0.75 11.95
CA THR A 101 1.60 -1.81 11.46
C THR A 101 1.02 -2.35 10.17
N THR A 102 1.88 -2.60 9.19
CA THR A 102 1.53 -3.41 8.03
C THR A 102 1.82 -4.86 8.38
N ARG A 103 0.90 -5.76 8.04
CA ARG A 103 1.18 -7.19 8.13
C ARG A 103 1.81 -7.60 6.81
N PHE A 104 3.08 -7.99 6.87
CA PHE A 104 3.74 -8.63 5.74
C PHE A 104 3.12 -10.02 5.55
N MET A 105 2.36 -10.19 4.48
CA MET A 105 1.76 -11.47 4.13
C MET A 105 2.54 -12.09 2.97
N VAL A 106 2.99 -13.32 3.21
CA VAL A 106 3.43 -14.25 2.18
C VAL A 106 2.26 -15.20 1.94
N MET A 107 1.81 -15.33 0.69
CA MET A 107 0.70 -16.22 0.32
C MET A 107 1.01 -17.68 0.68
#